data_AF-A0A7K1V2N0-F1
#
_entry.id   AF-A0A7K1V2N0-F1
#
_cell.length_a   1.000
_cell.length_b   1.000
_cell.length_c   1.000
_cell.angle_alpha   90.00
_cell.angle_beta   90.00
_cell.angle_gamma   90.00
#
_symmetry.space_group_name_H-M   'P 1'
#
loop_
_entity.id
_entity.type
_entity.pdbx_description
1 polymer ?
#
loop_
_entity_poly.entity_id
_entity_poly.type
_entity_poly.pdbx_seq_one_letter_code
_entity_poly.pdbx_strand_id
1 'polypeptide(L)'
;MTSHIHVTSADGGQIVFARLAWPGYRVTLDGHDIGFHTIDGTFVAVDIPAGTDNGELIVSWRPPGWKIGIATALLGLIGLGWLQWTHRRRPEEEHDHSDPFEPITEELTPAFV
;
A
#
# COMPACT_ATOMS: atom_id res chain seq x y z
N MET A 1 -6.19 8.52 -11.07
CA MET A 1 -6.11 9.61 -12.07
C MET A 1 -7.32 10.50 -11.87
N THR A 2 -7.14 11.82 -11.88
CA THR A 2 -8.20 12.80 -11.60
C THR A 2 -8.16 13.89 -12.67
N SER A 3 -9.33 14.27 -13.18
CA SER A 3 -9.53 15.44 -14.05
C SER A 3 -10.35 16.49 -13.30
N HIS A 4 -9.97 17.74 -13.46
CA HIS A 4 -10.68 18.92 -12.96
C HIS A 4 -11.10 19.76 -14.17
N ILE A 5 -12.37 20.11 -14.24
CA ILE A 5 -12.95 20.87 -15.36
C ILE A 5 -13.92 21.89 -14.77
N HIS A 6 -13.81 23.14 -15.21
CA HIS A 6 -14.83 24.15 -14.91
C HIS A 6 -15.90 24.11 -15.99
N VAL A 7 -17.16 24.07 -15.57
CA VAL A 7 -18.32 23.91 -16.44
C VAL A 7 -19.31 25.03 -16.21
N THR A 8 -19.86 25.54 -17.29
CA THR A 8 -20.99 26.47 -17.27
C THR A 8 -21.98 25.99 -18.30
N SER A 9 -23.22 25.76 -17.89
CA SER A 9 -24.31 25.38 -18.77
C SER A 9 -25.65 25.90 -18.26
N ALA A 10 -26.28 26.74 -19.08
CA ALA A 10 -27.62 27.27 -18.80
C ALA A 10 -28.69 26.17 -18.93
N ASP A 11 -28.65 25.39 -20.00
CA ASP A 11 -29.68 24.39 -20.33
C ASP A 11 -29.31 22.97 -19.84
N GLY A 12 -28.14 22.81 -19.24
CA GLY A 12 -27.57 21.51 -18.91
C GLY A 12 -26.87 20.87 -20.11
N GLY A 13 -26.53 19.59 -20.02
CA GLY A 13 -25.91 18.90 -21.13
C GLY A 13 -25.12 17.69 -20.70
N GLN A 14 -24.30 17.17 -21.60
CA GLN A 14 -23.51 15.96 -21.36
C GLN A 14 -22.05 16.19 -21.72
N ILE A 15 -21.16 15.74 -20.84
CA ILE A 15 -19.72 15.74 -21.06
C ILE A 15 -19.25 14.30 -21.18
N VAL A 16 -18.66 13.98 -22.34
CA VAL A 16 -18.09 12.67 -22.62
C VAL A 16 -16.59 12.74 -22.47
N PHE A 17 -16.04 11.79 -21.71
CA PHE A 17 -14.60 11.68 -21.50
C PHE A 17 -14.04 10.59 -22.40
N ALA A 18 -12.93 10.88 -23.09
CA ALA A 18 -12.18 9.92 -23.89
C ALA A 18 -11.40 8.91 -23.01
N ARG A 19 -12.11 8.20 -22.13
CA ARG A 19 -11.57 7.21 -21.19
C ARG A 19 -12.54 6.04 -21.04
N LEU A 20 -11.99 4.83 -20.89
CA LEU A 20 -12.77 3.61 -20.74
C LEU A 20 -13.58 3.62 -19.44
N ALA A 21 -14.81 3.10 -19.48
CA ALA A 21 -15.68 2.95 -18.32
C ALA A 21 -15.32 1.77 -17.40
N TRP A 22 -14.08 1.74 -16.95
CA TRP A 22 -13.63 0.84 -15.90
C TRP A 22 -14.40 1.07 -14.58
N PRO A 23 -14.66 0.01 -13.79
CA PRO A 23 -15.25 0.16 -12.46
C PRO A 23 -14.39 1.07 -11.56
N GLY A 24 -15.04 1.82 -10.66
CA GLY A 24 -14.37 2.65 -9.65
C GLY A 24 -14.25 4.15 -9.98
N TYR A 25 -15.06 4.66 -10.93
CA TYR A 25 -15.20 6.10 -11.13
C TYR A 25 -16.03 6.75 -10.02
N ARG A 26 -15.63 7.98 -9.67
CA ARG A 26 -16.40 8.91 -8.85
C ARG A 26 -16.42 10.25 -9.55
N VAL A 27 -17.59 10.86 -9.60
CA VAL A 27 -17.84 12.13 -10.26
C VAL A 27 -18.49 13.06 -9.25
N THR A 28 -17.91 14.24 -9.07
CA THR A 28 -18.48 15.27 -8.20
C THR A 28 -18.59 16.58 -8.94
N LEU A 29 -19.71 17.27 -8.77
CA LEU A 29 -19.91 18.65 -9.22
C LEU A 29 -20.04 19.53 -7.98
N ASP A 30 -19.14 20.50 -7.81
CA ASP A 30 -19.08 21.38 -6.63
C ASP A 30 -19.09 20.59 -5.31
N GLY A 31 -18.37 19.46 -5.29
CA GLY A 31 -18.28 18.56 -4.14
C GLY A 31 -19.46 17.61 -3.94
N HIS A 32 -20.53 17.72 -4.73
CA HIS A 32 -21.69 16.83 -4.66
C HIS A 32 -21.51 15.65 -5.61
N ASP A 33 -21.67 14.41 -5.11
CA ASP A 33 -21.63 13.21 -5.95
C ASP A 33 -22.77 13.25 -6.97
N ILE A 34 -22.42 13.17 -8.26
CA ILE A 34 -23.37 13.07 -9.36
C ILE A 34 -23.22 11.75 -10.09
N GLY A 35 -24.30 11.30 -10.72
CA GLY A 35 -24.31 10.10 -11.53
C GLY A 35 -23.42 10.23 -12.76
N PHE A 36 -22.94 9.08 -13.24
CA PHE A 36 -22.34 8.97 -14.56
C PHE A 36 -22.89 7.72 -15.23
N HIS A 37 -22.89 7.73 -16.56
CA HIS A 37 -23.27 6.58 -17.35
C HIS A 37 -22.21 6.33 -18.42
N THR A 38 -22.50 5.39 -19.30
CA THR A 38 -21.57 4.99 -20.35
C THR A 38 -22.20 5.14 -21.72
N ILE A 39 -21.47 5.76 -22.64
CA ILE A 39 -21.84 5.79 -24.07
C ILE A 39 -21.35 4.49 -24.69
N ASP A 40 -22.28 3.71 -25.25
CA ASP A 40 -22.03 2.42 -25.91
C ASP A 40 -21.16 1.45 -25.09
N GLY A 41 -21.26 1.52 -23.75
CA GLY A 41 -20.46 0.70 -22.84
C GLY A 41 -18.95 0.99 -22.85
N THR A 42 -18.51 2.03 -23.56
CA THR A 42 -17.09 2.33 -23.76
C THR A 42 -16.64 3.57 -22.98
N PHE A 43 -17.30 4.71 -23.19
CA PHE A 43 -16.83 5.99 -22.67
C PHE A 43 -17.65 6.48 -21.49
N VAL A 44 -16.97 7.05 -20.50
CA VAL A 44 -17.65 7.66 -19.36
C VAL A 44 -18.30 8.97 -19.80
N ALA A 45 -19.60 9.11 -19.53
CA ALA A 45 -20.35 10.33 -19.75
C ALA A 45 -21.01 10.81 -18.45
N VAL A 46 -21.06 12.12 -18.29
CA VAL A 46 -21.62 12.79 -17.12
C VAL A 46 -22.67 13.78 -17.60
N ASP A 47 -23.86 13.69 -17.02
CA ASP A 47 -24.93 14.65 -17.26
C ASP A 47 -24.79 15.83 -16.29
N ILE A 48 -24.76 17.02 -16.85
CA ILE A 48 -24.63 18.29 -16.15
C ILE A 48 -26.03 18.90 -16.00
N PRO A 49 -26.47 19.21 -14.77
CA PRO A 49 -27.76 19.83 -14.55
C PRO A 49 -27.83 21.25 -15.14
N ALA A 50 -29.03 21.65 -15.56
CA ALA A 50 -29.30 23.00 -16.02
C ALA A 50 -29.03 24.04 -14.91
N GLY A 51 -28.60 25.24 -15.31
CA GLY A 51 -28.24 26.31 -14.37
C GLY A 51 -26.91 26.09 -13.65
N THR A 52 -26.04 25.21 -14.16
CA THR A 52 -24.67 25.09 -13.64
C THR A 52 -23.88 26.32 -14.05
N ASP A 53 -23.39 27.11 -13.09
CA ASP A 53 -22.58 28.30 -13.35
C ASP A 53 -21.20 28.17 -12.70
N ASN A 54 -20.15 28.19 -13.52
CA ASN A 54 -18.76 27.97 -13.12
C ASN A 54 -18.55 26.83 -12.10
N GLY A 55 -19.27 25.72 -12.28
CA GLY A 55 -19.17 24.56 -11.38
C GLY A 55 -17.89 23.77 -11.60
N GLU A 56 -17.28 23.28 -10.53
CA GLU A 56 -16.10 22.42 -10.58
C GLU A 56 -16.53 20.95 -10.74
N LEU A 57 -16.34 20.42 -11.94
CA LEU A 57 -16.51 19.02 -12.24
C LEU A 57 -15.19 18.28 -12.00
N ILE A 58 -15.19 17.43 -10.98
CA ILE A 58 -14.06 16.56 -10.65
C ILE A 58 -14.41 15.13 -10.99
N VAL A 59 -13.56 14.50 -11.77
CA VAL A 59 -13.76 13.10 -12.14
C VAL A 59 -12.53 12.27 -11.83
N SER A 60 -12.68 11.35 -10.89
CA SER A 60 -11.59 10.54 -10.36
C SER A 60 -11.82 9.05 -10.60
N TRP A 61 -10.75 8.34 -10.91
CA TRP A 61 -10.75 6.88 -10.98
C TRP A 61 -9.86 6.29 -9.90
N ARG A 62 -10.38 5.31 -9.18
CA ARG A 62 -9.66 4.53 -8.19
C ARG A 62 -9.83 3.04 -8.50
N PRO A 63 -8.73 2.28 -8.72
CA PRO A 63 -8.82 0.86 -9.02
C PRO A 63 -9.57 0.11 -7.91
N PRO A 64 -10.55 -0.73 -8.24
CA PRO A 64 -11.17 -1.60 -7.25
C PRO A 64 -10.10 -2.55 -6.66
N GLY A 65 -10.07 -2.68 -5.34
CA GLY A 65 -9.15 -3.61 -4.65
C GLY A 65 -7.78 -3.05 -4.25
N TRP A 66 -7.42 -1.80 -4.57
CA TRP A 66 -6.13 -1.23 -4.16
C TRP A 66 -5.90 -1.25 -2.64
N LYS A 67 -6.98 -1.07 -1.86
CA LYS A 67 -6.96 -1.16 -0.39
C LYS A 67 -6.54 -2.55 0.10
N ILE A 68 -6.97 -3.60 -0.62
CA ILE A 68 -6.62 -5.00 -0.28
C ILE A 68 -5.13 -5.20 -0.53
N GLY A 69 -4.61 -4.73 -1.68
CA GLY A 69 -3.18 -4.81 -1.98
C GLY A 69 -2.32 -4.15 -0.90
N ILE A 70 -2.69 -2.95 -0.46
CA ILE A 70 -1.98 -2.26 0.64
C ILE A 70 -2.09 -3.05 1.95
N ALA A 71 -3.28 -3.53 2.30
CA ALA A 71 -3.49 -4.28 3.53
C ALA A 71 -2.63 -5.57 3.55
N THR A 72 -2.59 -6.30 2.44
CA THR A 72 -1.77 -7.51 2.31
C THR A 72 -0.28 -7.19 2.36
N ALA A 73 0.18 -6.11 1.73
CA ALA A 73 1.56 -5.68 1.79
C ALA A 73 1.99 -5.33 3.23
N LEU A 74 1.14 -4.60 3.97
CA LEU A 74 1.39 -4.27 5.38
C LEU A 74 1.44 -5.52 6.25
N LEU A 75 0.52 -6.46 6.06
CA LEU A 75 0.54 -7.75 6.77
C LEU A 75 1.82 -8.52 6.48
N GLY A 76 2.29 -8.54 5.23
CA GLY A 76 3.56 -9.16 4.85
C GLY A 76 4.76 -8.52 5.57
N LEU A 77 4.82 -7.19 5.62
CA LEU A 77 5.88 -6.47 6.33
C LEU A 77 5.87 -6.75 7.84
N ILE A 78 4.68 -6.79 8.46
CA ILE A 78 4.53 -7.15 9.87
C ILE A 78 5.01 -8.59 10.11
N GLY A 79 4.62 -9.53 9.24
CA GLY A 79 5.07 -10.92 9.33
C GLY A 79 6.58 -11.07 9.19
N LEU A 80 7.20 -10.36 8.25
CA LEU A 80 8.66 -10.33 8.07
C LEU A 80 9.36 -9.73 9.29
N GLY A 81 8.86 -8.62 9.82
CA GLY A 81 9.40 -8.00 11.04
C GLY A 81 9.32 -8.94 12.24
N TRP A 82 8.20 -9.66 12.38
CA TRP A 82 8.02 -10.65 13.44
C TRP A 82 9.01 -11.82 13.30
N LEU A 83 9.15 -12.38 12.10
CA LEU A 83 10.10 -13.46 11.83
C LEU A 83 11.56 -13.02 12.08
N GLN A 84 11.92 -11.81 11.66
CA GLN A 84 13.25 -11.26 11.88
C GLN A 84 13.54 -11.03 13.37
N TRP A 85 12.53 -10.64 14.14
CA TRP A 85 12.63 -10.47 15.59
C TRP A 85 12.79 -11.80 16.33
N THR A 86 12.02 -12.84 15.97
CA THR A 86 12.18 -14.17 16.59
C THR A 86 13.50 -14.82 16.21
N HIS A 87 13.99 -14.61 14.99
CA HIS A 87 15.27 -15.18 14.56
C HIS A 87 16.47 -14.50 15.25
N ARG A 88 16.43 -13.18 15.45
CA ARG A 88 17.43 -12.45 16.23
C ARG A 88 17.42 -12.78 17.73
N ARG A 89 16.35 -13.37 18.23
CA ARG A 89 16.21 -13.77 19.63
C ARG A 89 16.80 -15.14 19.95
N ARG A 90 17.47 -15.81 19.01
CA ARG A 90 18.29 -16.97 19.35
C ARG A 90 19.48 -16.44 20.16
N PRO A 91 19.55 -16.71 21.48
CA PRO A 91 20.76 -16.45 22.23
C PRO A 91 21.85 -17.29 21.58
N GLU A 92 23.02 -16.69 21.41
CA GLU A 92 24.25 -17.47 21.27
C GLU A 92 24.24 -18.44 22.45
N GLU A 93 23.98 -19.72 22.20
CA GLU A 93 24.33 -20.79 23.13
C GLU A 93 25.86 -20.76 23.14
N GLU A 94 26.39 -19.86 23.97
CA GLU A 94 27.79 -19.76 24.33
C GLU A 94 28.19 -21.17 24.76
N HIS A 95 28.96 -21.80 23.87
CA HIS A 95 29.53 -23.11 24.10
C HIS A 95 30.28 -23.02 25.44
N ASP A 96 29.71 -23.65 26.46
CA ASP A 96 30.41 -24.02 27.68
C ASP A 96 31.52 -25.00 27.28
N HIS A 97 32.63 -24.44 26.80
CA HIS A 97 33.89 -25.12 26.66
C HIS A 97 34.58 -25.07 28.02
N SER A 98 34.00 -25.79 28.98
CA SER A 98 34.72 -26.25 30.15
C SER A 98 35.73 -27.29 29.68
N ASP A 99 36.89 -26.81 29.24
CA ASP A 99 38.07 -27.63 29.01
C ASP A 99 38.58 -28.10 30.38
N PRO A 100 38.49 -29.40 30.74
CA PRO A 100 39.06 -29.89 31.98
C PRO A 100 40.58 -29.93 31.76
N PHE A 101 41.26 -28.82 32.08
CA PHE A 101 42.70 -28.84 32.23
C PHE A 101 43.04 -29.66 33.48
N GLU A 102 43.14 -30.97 33.29
CA GLU A 102 43.69 -31.91 34.26
C GLU A 102 45.21 -31.67 34.37
N PRO A 103 45.77 -31.52 35.58
CA PRO A 103 47.07 -30.89 35.79
C PRO A 103 48.21 -31.89 35.57
N ILE A 104 49.09 -31.62 34.61
CA ILE A 104 50.38 -32.32 34.51
C ILE A 104 51.43 -31.50 35.29
N THR A 105 51.37 -31.54 36.61
CA THR A 105 52.55 -31.19 37.42
C THR A 105 53.41 -32.43 37.51
N GLU A 106 54.21 -32.63 36.46
CA GLU A 106 55.31 -33.58 36.42
C GLU A 106 56.27 -33.22 37.58
N GLU A 107 56.35 -34.08 38.60
CA GLU A 107 57.35 -33.97 39.66
C GLU A 107 58.76 -34.07 39.03
N LEU A 108 59.35 -32.92 38.74
CA LEU A 108 60.78 -32.80 38.48
C LEU A 108 61.51 -32.94 39.81
N THR A 109 61.89 -34.16 40.16
CA THR A 109 62.85 -34.44 41.23
C THR A 109 64.24 -33.94 40.81
N PRO A 110 64.84 -32.95 41.52
CA PRO A 110 66.22 -32.57 41.23
C PRO A 110 67.16 -33.60 41.86
N ALA A 111 67.96 -34.25 41.01
CA ALA A 111 69.08 -35.08 41.44
C ALA A 111 70.18 -34.20 42.08
N PHE A 112 70.47 -34.42 43.36
CA PHE A 112 71.70 -33.95 44.00
C PHE A 112 72.25 -34.99 45.00
N VAL A 113 73.45 -35.47 44.63
CA VAL A 113 74.57 -36.08 45.39
C VAL A 113 74.33 -37.33 46.23
#